data_AF-A0A2N6VJ91-F1
#
_entry.id   AF-A0A2N6VJ91-F1
#
_cell.length_a   1.000
_cell.length_b   1.000
_cell.length_c   1.000
_cell.angle_alpha   90.00
_cell.angle_beta   90.00
_cell.angle_gamma   90.00
#
_symmetry.space_group_name_H-M   'P 1'
#
loop_
_entity.id
_entity.type
_entity.pdbx_description
1 polymer ?
#
loop_
_entity_poly.entity_id
_entity_poly.type
_entity_poly.pdbx_seq_one_letter_code
_entity_poly.pdbx_strand_id
1 'polypeptide(L)'
;LAVLVEQMRREGFELTVGKPQVVTKTIDGTLHEPFEMLTVDVPEEYLGGVTQLMASRKGQMESMSNHGTGWVRIEFRVPARGLIGFRTRFLTETHGAGIANSISAGYAPWAGEIEFRNTGSLVADRAGAATPYAMIALQERGSFIVEPTSEVYEGQIVGENSRNEDMDVNITKEKKLTNMRAASADSFEHLAPSRKLTLEE
;
A
#
# COMPACT_ATOMS: atom_id res chain seq x y z
N LEU A 1 2.07 -13.00 -10.26
CA LEU A 1 2.60 -13.62 -9.03
C LEU A 1 1.60 -13.60 -7.88
N ALA A 2 0.93 -12.47 -7.60
CA ALA A 2 -0.08 -12.38 -6.53
C ALA A 2 -1.15 -13.50 -6.60
N VAL A 3 -1.68 -13.81 -7.79
CA VAL A 3 -2.66 -14.90 -7.98
C VAL A 3 -2.10 -16.27 -7.56
N LEU A 4 -0.84 -16.58 -7.91
CA LEU A 4 -0.21 -17.83 -7.52
C LEU A 4 -0.05 -17.91 -6.00
N VAL A 5 0.44 -16.83 -5.37
CA VAL A 5 0.60 -16.78 -3.91
C VAL A 5 -0.74 -16.91 -3.20
N GLU A 6 -1.79 -16.25 -3.71
CA GLU A 6 -3.15 -16.38 -3.16
C GLU A 6 -3.71 -17.80 -3.34
N GLN A 7 -3.41 -18.46 -4.45
CA GLN A 7 -3.77 -19.86 -4.65
C GLN A 7 -3.04 -20.77 -3.66
N MET A 8 -1.72 -20.62 -3.50
CA MET A 8 -0.94 -21.38 -2.51
C MET A 8 -1.46 -21.15 -1.08
N ARG A 9 -1.82 -19.91 -0.74
CA ARG A 9 -2.44 -19.59 0.56
C ARG A 9 -3.74 -20.36 0.77
N ARG A 10 -4.60 -20.44 -0.26
CA ARG A 10 -5.86 -21.21 -0.23
C ARG A 10 -5.63 -22.72 -0.15
N GLU A 11 -4.51 -23.19 -0.65
CA GLU A 11 -4.05 -24.58 -0.54
C GLU A 11 -3.41 -24.90 0.81
N GLY A 12 -3.28 -23.92 1.73
CA GLY A 12 -2.78 -24.11 3.09
C GLY A 12 -1.27 -23.99 3.23
N PHE A 13 -0.57 -23.43 2.25
CA PHE A 13 0.87 -23.15 2.37
C PHE A 13 1.14 -21.94 3.25
N GLU A 14 2.21 -22.02 4.06
CA GLU A 14 2.82 -20.89 4.74
C GLU A 14 4.14 -20.53 4.05
N LEU A 15 4.29 -19.25 3.69
CA LEU A 15 5.46 -18.78 2.95
C LEU A 15 5.70 -17.29 3.18
N THR A 16 6.95 -16.86 2.96
CA THR A 16 7.35 -15.45 2.97
C THR A 16 7.67 -15.00 1.55
N VAL A 17 7.15 -13.85 1.16
CA VAL A 17 7.35 -13.28 -0.19
C VAL A 17 8.07 -11.94 -0.07
N GLY A 18 9.07 -11.72 -0.94
CA GLY A 18 9.75 -10.43 -1.05
C GLY A 18 8.99 -9.42 -1.92
N LYS A 19 9.37 -8.14 -1.83
CA LYS A 19 8.81 -7.09 -2.69
C LYS A 19 9.00 -7.46 -4.18
N PRO A 20 7.94 -7.37 -5.01
CA PRO A 20 8.09 -7.63 -6.44
C PRO A 20 9.08 -6.63 -7.06
N GLN A 21 9.98 -7.14 -7.89
CA GLN A 21 10.97 -6.35 -8.62
C GLN A 21 10.81 -6.61 -10.11
N VAL A 22 11.01 -5.56 -10.91
CA VAL A 22 11.06 -5.70 -12.36
C VAL A 22 12.38 -6.31 -12.79
N VAL A 23 12.34 -7.12 -13.83
CA VAL A 23 13.55 -7.66 -14.46
C VAL A 23 14.11 -6.60 -15.41
N THR A 24 15.27 -6.04 -15.09
CA THR A 24 15.95 -5.06 -15.95
C THR A 24 16.83 -5.73 -16.99
N LYS A 25 17.13 -5.01 -18.08
CA LYS A 25 18.04 -5.47 -19.13
C LYS A 25 19.02 -4.35 -19.48
N THR A 26 20.26 -4.71 -19.80
CA THR A 26 21.19 -3.75 -20.41
C THR A 26 21.13 -3.94 -21.92
N ILE A 27 20.74 -2.90 -22.64
CA ILE A 27 20.65 -2.88 -24.11
C ILE A 27 21.49 -1.68 -24.57
N ASP A 28 22.49 -1.93 -25.43
CA ASP A 28 23.40 -0.92 -25.95
C ASP A 28 24.05 -0.04 -24.85
N GLY A 29 24.47 -0.68 -23.75
CA GLY A 29 25.11 -0.03 -22.61
C GLY A 29 24.16 0.78 -21.70
N THR A 30 22.86 0.80 -21.99
CA THR A 30 21.85 1.53 -21.20
C THR A 30 20.95 0.57 -20.43
N LEU A 31 20.67 0.88 -19.16
CA LEU A 31 19.72 0.12 -18.35
C LEU A 31 18.29 0.37 -18.82
N HIS A 32 17.58 -0.70 -19.10
CA HIS A 32 16.18 -0.71 -19.52
C HIS A 32 15.33 -1.44 -18.49
N GLU A 33 14.09 -0.98 -18.33
CA GLU A 33 13.04 -1.64 -17.54
C GLU A 33 11.82 -1.95 -18.43
N PRO A 34 10.99 -2.94 -18.05
CA PRO A 34 9.76 -3.23 -18.77
C PRO A 34 8.74 -2.11 -18.57
N PHE A 35 8.03 -1.79 -19.64
CA PHE A 35 6.92 -0.84 -19.67
C PHE A 35 5.61 -1.56 -19.99
N GLU A 36 4.52 -0.94 -19.57
CA GLU A 36 3.15 -1.36 -19.86
C GLU A 36 2.38 -0.20 -20.50
N MET A 37 1.46 -0.54 -21.40
CA MET A 37 0.43 0.35 -21.90
C MET A 37 -0.79 0.18 -20.99
N LEU A 38 -1.08 1.20 -20.20
CA LEU A 38 -2.21 1.25 -19.28
C LEU A 38 -3.34 2.05 -19.93
N THR A 39 -4.47 1.41 -20.16
CA THR A 39 -5.73 2.07 -20.53
C THR A 39 -6.57 2.26 -19.28
N VAL A 40 -7.01 3.50 -19.03
CA VAL A 40 -7.85 3.88 -17.90
C VAL A 40 -9.12 4.55 -18.42
N ASP A 41 -10.27 4.06 -17.96
CA ASP A 41 -11.57 4.68 -18.16
C ASP A 41 -12.09 5.17 -16.81
N VAL A 42 -12.37 6.47 -16.70
CA VAL A 42 -12.90 7.08 -15.48
C VAL A 42 -13.94 8.17 -15.77
N PRO A 43 -14.87 8.42 -14.84
CA PRO A 43 -15.65 9.66 -14.82
C PRO A 43 -14.74 10.91 -14.84
N GLU A 44 -15.18 11.96 -15.52
CA GLU A 44 -14.42 13.23 -15.67
C GLU A 44 -13.98 13.84 -14.33
N GLU A 45 -14.79 13.68 -13.28
CA GLU A 45 -14.49 14.20 -11.94
C GLU A 45 -13.21 13.59 -11.32
N TYR A 46 -12.83 12.37 -11.69
CA TYR A 46 -11.64 11.69 -11.17
C TYR A 46 -10.40 11.86 -12.06
N LEU A 47 -10.53 12.53 -13.21
CA LEU A 47 -9.44 12.72 -14.18
C LEU A 47 -8.20 13.34 -13.54
N GLY A 48 -8.38 14.37 -12.71
CA GLY A 48 -7.29 15.07 -12.03
C GLY A 48 -6.50 14.15 -11.10
N GLY A 49 -7.20 13.42 -10.22
CA GLY A 49 -6.59 12.50 -9.26
C GLY A 49 -5.83 11.36 -9.94
N VAL A 50 -6.43 10.76 -10.98
CA VAL A 50 -5.77 9.70 -11.76
C VAL A 50 -4.53 10.21 -12.49
N THR A 51 -4.59 11.39 -13.09
CA THR A 51 -3.43 11.96 -13.81
C THR A 51 -2.28 12.24 -12.83
N GLN A 52 -2.58 12.77 -11.65
CA GLN A 52 -1.59 13.00 -10.60
C GLN A 52 -0.99 11.68 -10.07
N LEU A 53 -1.84 10.66 -9.87
CA LEU A 53 -1.40 9.31 -9.48
C LEU A 53 -0.46 8.70 -10.51
N MET A 54 -0.71 8.89 -11.81
CA MET A 54 0.15 8.38 -12.87
C MET A 54 1.46 9.18 -12.99
N ALA A 55 1.42 10.49 -12.78
CA ALA A 55 2.61 11.33 -12.82
C ALA A 55 3.66 10.93 -11.78
N SER A 56 3.25 10.63 -10.54
CA SER A 56 4.16 10.16 -9.48
C SER A 56 4.77 8.78 -9.80
N ARG A 57 4.11 8.00 -10.67
CA ARG A 57 4.52 6.67 -11.13
C ARG A 57 5.27 6.68 -12.46
N LYS A 58 5.70 7.86 -12.94
CA LYS A 58 6.37 8.07 -14.24
C LYS A 58 5.54 7.62 -15.44
N GLY A 59 4.21 7.63 -15.31
CA GLY A 59 3.30 7.41 -16.42
C GLY A 59 3.33 8.59 -17.38
N GLN A 60 3.52 8.30 -18.67
CA GLN A 60 3.46 9.26 -19.76
C GLN A 60 2.12 9.11 -20.47
N MET A 61 1.32 10.17 -20.49
CA MET A 61 0.05 10.16 -21.22
C MET A 61 0.34 10.15 -22.72
N GLU A 62 -0.12 9.13 -23.44
CA GLU A 62 0.01 9.04 -24.89
C GLU A 62 -1.24 9.57 -25.59
N SER A 63 -2.42 9.25 -25.06
CA SER A 63 -3.69 9.70 -25.63
C SER A 63 -4.72 9.96 -24.54
N MET A 64 -5.64 10.87 -24.85
CA MET A 64 -6.83 11.14 -24.04
C MET A 64 -8.00 11.37 -24.97
N SER A 65 -9.10 10.66 -24.74
CA SER A 65 -10.32 10.78 -25.52
C SER A 65 -11.53 10.96 -24.60
N ASN A 66 -12.34 11.96 -24.92
CA ASN A 66 -13.60 12.21 -24.24
C ASN A 66 -14.71 12.16 -25.28
N HIS A 67 -15.69 11.28 -25.07
CA HIS A 67 -16.79 11.04 -26.00
C HIS A 67 -18.06 11.84 -25.65
N GLY A 68 -17.98 12.80 -24.71
CA GLY A 68 -19.11 13.63 -24.28
C GLY A 68 -20.12 12.88 -23.40
N THR A 69 -19.78 11.68 -22.94
CA THR A 69 -20.63 10.82 -22.09
C THR A 69 -20.35 11.01 -20.60
N GLY A 70 -19.49 11.96 -20.22
CA GLY A 70 -18.99 12.16 -18.85
C GLY A 70 -17.88 11.18 -18.43
N TRP A 71 -17.42 10.35 -19.37
CA TRP A 71 -16.31 9.41 -19.19
C TRP A 71 -15.15 9.78 -20.10
N VAL A 72 -13.94 9.63 -19.56
CA VAL A 72 -12.69 9.88 -20.27
C VAL A 72 -11.89 8.60 -20.31
N ARG A 73 -11.42 8.24 -21.51
CA ARG A 73 -10.42 7.21 -21.71
C ARG A 73 -9.06 7.84 -21.84
N ILE A 74 -8.10 7.35 -21.07
CA ILE A 74 -6.73 7.83 -21.05
C ILE A 74 -5.80 6.64 -21.27
N GLU A 75 -4.82 6.80 -22.13
CA GLU A 75 -3.77 5.80 -22.34
C GLU A 75 -2.45 6.34 -21.81
N PHE A 76 -1.81 5.55 -20.95
CA PHE A 76 -0.52 5.85 -20.37
C PHE A 76 0.49 4.79 -20.76
N ARG A 77 1.68 5.22 -21.16
CA ARG A 77 2.87 4.38 -21.17
C ARG A 77 3.60 4.55 -19.84
N VAL A 78 3.70 3.47 -19.07
CA VAL A 78 4.19 3.51 -17.68
C VAL A 78 5.20 2.38 -17.45
N PRO A 79 6.29 2.61 -16.69
CA PRO A 79 7.17 1.50 -16.28
C PRO A 79 6.36 0.51 -15.44
N ALA A 80 6.52 -0.80 -15.67
CA ALA A 80 5.79 -1.84 -14.94
C ALA A 80 6.02 -1.73 -13.41
N ARG A 81 7.20 -1.24 -13.01
CA ARG A 81 7.56 -0.92 -11.63
C ARG A 81 6.63 0.14 -11.01
N GLY A 82 6.22 1.12 -11.80
CA GLY A 82 5.26 2.15 -11.41
C GLY A 82 3.84 1.60 -11.20
N LEU A 83 3.49 0.43 -11.72
CA LEU A 83 2.18 -0.20 -11.52
C LEU A 83 2.07 -1.08 -10.27
N ILE A 84 3.18 -1.33 -9.56
CA ILE A 84 3.16 -2.08 -8.30
C ILE A 84 2.30 -1.31 -7.27
N GLY A 85 1.26 -1.96 -6.74
CA GLY A 85 0.31 -1.36 -5.80
C GLY A 85 -0.57 -0.25 -6.41
N PHE A 86 -0.59 -0.10 -7.74
CA PHE A 86 -1.41 0.91 -8.42
C PHE A 86 -2.90 0.64 -8.23
N ARG A 87 -3.32 -0.62 -8.38
CA ARG A 87 -4.74 -1.00 -8.43
C ARG A 87 -5.51 -0.56 -7.19
N THR A 88 -4.98 -0.79 -5.99
CA THR A 88 -5.63 -0.37 -4.76
C THR A 88 -5.78 1.15 -4.68
N ARG A 89 -4.70 1.90 -4.98
CA ARG A 89 -4.73 3.37 -4.98
C ARG A 89 -5.70 3.90 -6.02
N PHE A 90 -5.69 3.33 -7.22
CA PHE A 90 -6.61 3.69 -8.29
C PHE A 90 -8.08 3.49 -7.89
N LEU A 91 -8.41 2.36 -7.27
CA LEU A 91 -9.76 2.11 -6.77
C LEU A 91 -10.16 3.07 -5.64
N THR A 92 -9.21 3.47 -4.78
CA THR A 92 -9.46 4.49 -3.75
C THR A 92 -9.72 5.87 -4.37
N GLU A 93 -8.85 6.33 -5.28
CA GLU A 93 -9.00 7.63 -5.95
C GLU A 93 -10.30 7.72 -6.76
N THR A 94 -10.71 6.63 -7.40
CA THR A 94 -11.90 6.58 -8.25
C THR A 94 -13.16 6.11 -7.53
N HIS A 95 -13.09 5.88 -6.22
CA HIS A 95 -14.19 5.32 -5.43
C HIS A 95 -14.79 4.03 -6.03
N GLY A 96 -13.95 3.23 -6.69
CA GLY A 96 -14.32 1.99 -7.37
C GLY A 96 -15.02 2.15 -8.73
N ALA A 97 -15.25 3.38 -9.20
CA ALA A 97 -15.89 3.61 -10.50
C ALA A 97 -14.94 3.39 -11.69
N GLY A 98 -13.63 3.54 -11.48
CA GLY A 98 -12.64 3.47 -12.54
C GLY A 98 -12.38 2.05 -13.06
N ILE A 99 -12.11 1.96 -14.35
CA ILE A 99 -11.68 0.72 -15.02
C ILE A 99 -10.25 0.93 -15.50
N ALA A 100 -9.38 -0.02 -15.19
CA ALA A 100 -7.99 -0.01 -15.65
C ALA A 100 -7.60 -1.37 -16.22
N ASN A 101 -6.90 -1.35 -17.35
CA ASN A 101 -6.30 -2.52 -17.98
C ASN A 101 -4.88 -2.17 -18.40
N SER A 102 -3.95 -3.10 -18.24
CA SER A 102 -2.59 -2.93 -18.73
C SER A 102 -2.15 -4.13 -19.58
N ILE A 103 -1.32 -3.83 -20.58
CA ILE A 103 -0.66 -4.81 -21.43
C ILE A 103 0.83 -4.48 -21.53
N SER A 104 1.68 -5.49 -21.75
CA SER A 104 3.13 -5.25 -21.89
C SER A 104 3.43 -4.40 -23.15
N ALA A 105 4.26 -3.37 -22.98
CA ALA A 105 4.70 -2.44 -24.02
C ALA A 105 6.21 -2.52 -24.29
N GLY A 106 6.83 -3.68 -24.01
CA GLY A 106 8.24 -3.92 -24.25
C GLY A 106 9.16 -3.28 -23.19
N TYR A 107 10.43 -3.08 -23.56
CA TYR A 107 11.44 -2.48 -22.69
C TYR A 107 11.76 -1.06 -23.17
N ALA A 108 11.97 -0.14 -22.24
CA ALA A 108 12.47 1.19 -22.54
C ALA A 108 13.54 1.61 -21.50
N PRO A 109 14.31 2.68 -21.77
CA PRO A 109 15.31 3.17 -20.84
C PRO A 109 14.73 3.42 -19.44
N TRP A 110 15.55 3.22 -18.41
CA TRP A 110 15.18 3.42 -17.02
C TRP A 110 14.48 4.78 -16.80
N ALA A 111 13.27 4.75 -16.23
CA ALA A 111 12.41 5.93 -16.07
C ALA A 111 12.82 6.85 -14.92
N GLY A 112 13.83 6.47 -14.14
CA GLY A 112 14.27 7.17 -12.94
C GLY A 112 13.65 6.62 -11.66
N GLU A 113 13.88 7.32 -10.56
CA GLU A 113 13.41 6.89 -9.23
C GLU A 113 11.88 7.04 -9.10
N ILE A 114 11.25 6.06 -8.43
CA ILE A 114 9.82 6.07 -8.09
C ILE A 114 9.71 5.88 -6.59
N GLU A 115 9.16 6.88 -5.90
CA GLU A 115 8.84 6.79 -4.48
C GLU A 115 7.56 5.97 -4.29
N PHE A 116 7.66 4.88 -3.53
CA PHE A 116 6.52 3.98 -3.29
C PHE A 116 5.76 4.29 -2.00
N ARG A 117 6.46 4.85 -1.01
CA ARG A 117 5.95 5.06 0.34
C ARG A 117 6.63 6.27 0.95
N ASN A 118 5.85 7.14 1.59
CA ASN A 118 6.33 8.31 2.34
C ASN A 118 6.22 8.11 3.86
N THR A 119 5.72 6.94 4.28
CA THR A 119 5.58 6.51 5.67
C THR A 119 6.69 5.53 6.05
N GLY A 120 7.00 5.47 7.34
CA GLY A 120 7.85 4.46 7.95
C GLY A 120 7.02 3.32 8.52
N SER A 121 7.68 2.40 9.20
CA SER A 121 7.08 1.20 9.79
C SER A 121 7.10 1.31 11.31
N LEU A 122 6.00 0.94 11.96
CA LEU A 122 5.99 0.67 13.41
C LEU A 122 6.41 -0.78 13.60
N VAL A 123 7.55 -1.01 14.24
CA VAL A 123 8.16 -2.34 14.41
C VAL A 123 8.03 -2.78 15.85
N ALA A 124 7.51 -3.99 16.10
CA ALA A 124 7.41 -4.53 17.45
C ALA A 124 8.81 -4.82 18.02
N ASP A 125 9.12 -4.26 19.18
CA ASP A 125 10.40 -4.46 19.85
C ASP A 125 10.48 -5.80 20.64
N ARG A 126 9.37 -6.51 20.79
CA ARG A 126 9.25 -7.77 21.54
C ARG A 126 8.01 -8.56 21.15
N ALA A 127 7.99 -9.83 21.53
CA ALA A 127 6.82 -10.69 21.36
C ALA A 127 5.75 -10.52 22.47
N GLY A 128 4.51 -10.86 22.14
CA GLY A 128 3.36 -10.94 23.07
C GLY A 128 2.07 -10.37 22.48
N ALA A 129 1.00 -10.36 23.27
CA ALA A 129 -0.29 -9.83 22.82
C ALA A 129 -0.30 -8.29 22.74
N ALA A 130 -0.75 -7.75 21.61
CA ALA A 130 -0.96 -6.32 21.41
C ALA A 130 -2.03 -5.79 22.38
N THR A 131 -1.67 -4.84 23.24
CA THR A 131 -2.61 -4.31 24.24
C THR A 131 -3.33 -3.06 23.72
N PRO A 132 -4.64 -2.91 23.96
CA PRO A 132 -5.36 -1.67 23.62
C PRO A 132 -4.71 -0.43 24.26
N TYR A 133 -4.16 -0.58 25.47
CA TYR A 133 -3.47 0.50 26.17
C TYR A 133 -2.24 1.02 25.41
N ALA A 134 -1.41 0.13 24.88
CA ALA A 134 -0.26 0.50 24.07
C ALA A 134 -0.70 1.11 22.73
N MET A 135 -1.71 0.51 22.08
CA MET A 135 -2.25 1.00 20.81
C MET A 135 -2.80 2.43 20.91
N ILE A 136 -3.59 2.74 21.94
CA ILE A 136 -4.12 4.10 22.16
C ILE A 136 -2.99 5.13 22.37
N ALA A 137 -1.92 4.76 23.07
CA ALA A 137 -0.77 5.66 23.28
C ALA A 137 0.05 5.87 22.00
N LEU A 138 0.00 4.92 21.07
CA LEU A 138 0.80 4.90 19.85
C LEU A 138 0.01 5.36 18.61
N GLN A 139 -1.33 5.44 18.65
CA GLN A 139 -2.15 5.81 17.49
C GLN A 139 -1.91 7.25 17.00
N GLU A 140 -1.46 8.16 17.87
CA GLU A 140 -1.04 9.51 17.47
C GLU A 140 0.23 9.50 16.59
N ARG A 141 0.98 8.39 16.60
CA ARG A 141 2.22 8.23 15.84
C ARG A 141 2.00 7.53 14.49
N GLY A 142 0.87 6.83 14.32
CA GLY A 142 0.66 6.00 13.15
C GLY A 142 -0.63 5.19 13.19
N SER A 143 -0.87 4.42 12.12
CA SER A 143 -2.03 3.54 11.97
C SER A 143 -1.61 2.08 12.16
N PHE A 144 -2.47 1.26 12.77
CA PHE A 144 -2.16 -0.15 13.02
C PHE A 144 -2.70 -1.06 11.91
N ILE A 145 -1.96 -2.15 11.66
CA ILE A 145 -2.40 -3.25 10.79
C ILE A 145 -2.71 -4.53 11.58
N VAL A 146 -2.31 -4.58 12.85
CA VAL A 146 -2.69 -5.64 13.79
C VAL A 146 -3.92 -5.23 14.60
N GLU A 147 -4.79 -6.18 14.91
CA GLU A 147 -5.96 -5.95 15.76
C GLU A 147 -5.56 -6.00 17.25
N PRO A 148 -6.32 -5.34 18.14
CA PRO A 148 -6.13 -5.52 19.58
C PRO A 148 -6.14 -7.00 19.95
N THR A 149 -5.30 -7.41 20.90
CA THR A 149 -5.09 -8.81 21.34
C THR A 149 -4.42 -9.74 20.34
N SER A 150 -4.01 -9.25 19.16
CA SER A 150 -3.21 -10.05 18.23
C SER A 150 -1.86 -10.41 18.86
N GLU A 151 -1.46 -11.68 18.75
CA GLU A 151 -0.11 -12.10 19.09
C GLU A 151 0.88 -11.52 18.08
N VAL A 152 1.90 -10.83 18.60
CA VAL A 152 2.99 -10.28 17.79
C VAL A 152 4.33 -10.88 18.17
N TYR A 153 5.30 -10.81 17.26
CA TYR A 153 6.68 -11.20 17.48
C TYR A 153 7.65 -10.02 17.28
N GLU A 154 8.86 -10.13 17.83
CA GLU A 154 9.92 -9.12 17.68
C GLU A 154 10.32 -8.95 16.20
N GLY A 155 10.38 -7.70 15.74
CA GLY A 155 10.64 -7.38 14.33
C GLY A 155 9.40 -7.40 13.44
N GLN A 156 8.23 -7.80 13.96
CA GLN A 156 6.97 -7.73 13.20
C GLN A 156 6.57 -6.27 12.96
N ILE A 157 6.20 -5.94 11.72
CA ILE A 157 5.57 -4.65 11.42
C ILE A 157 4.13 -4.69 11.95
N VAL A 158 3.81 -3.78 12.86
CA VAL A 158 2.50 -3.69 13.52
C VAL A 158 1.67 -2.51 13.03
N GLY A 159 2.27 -1.60 12.27
CA GLY A 159 1.59 -0.43 11.72
C GLY A 159 2.46 0.43 10.80
N GLU A 160 1.87 1.50 10.30
CA GLU A 160 2.52 2.53 9.49
C GLU A 160 2.81 3.77 10.37
N ASN A 161 4.04 4.25 10.36
CA ASN A 161 4.44 5.50 11.02
C ASN A 161 4.00 6.69 10.16
N SER A 162 3.46 7.73 10.78
CA SER A 162 3.10 8.99 10.10
C SER A 162 4.31 9.73 9.51
N ARG A 163 5.52 9.43 9.99
CA ARG A 163 6.80 9.95 9.46
C ARG A 163 7.49 8.92 8.59
N ASN A 164 8.41 9.38 7.72
CA ASN A 164 9.20 8.53 6.83
C ASN A 164 10.39 7.81 7.52
N GLU A 165 10.24 7.47 8.80
CA GLU A 165 11.27 6.80 9.60
C GLU A 165 10.66 5.59 10.30
N ASP A 166 11.38 4.47 10.33
CA ASP A 166 10.94 3.30 11.09
C ASP A 166 11.07 3.60 12.60
N MET A 167 10.14 3.10 13.40
CA MET A 167 10.11 3.30 14.84
C MET A 167 9.84 1.98 15.56
N ASP A 168 10.77 1.58 16.42
CA ASP A 168 10.57 0.45 17.32
C ASP A 168 9.58 0.83 18.43
N VAL A 169 8.59 -0.03 18.64
CA VAL A 169 7.50 0.19 19.60
C VAL A 169 7.24 -1.04 20.46
N ASN A 170 7.01 -0.78 21.74
CA ASN A 170 6.47 -1.77 22.64
C ASN A 170 4.94 -1.75 22.58
N ILE A 171 4.38 -2.60 21.72
CA ILE A 171 2.94 -2.76 21.51
C ILE A 171 2.28 -3.68 22.56
N THR A 172 3.07 -4.37 23.38
CA THR A 172 2.59 -5.32 24.39
C THR A 172 2.51 -4.72 25.80
N LYS A 173 2.76 -3.41 25.91
CA LYS A 173 2.82 -2.71 27.19
C LYS A 173 1.49 -2.77 27.94
N GLU A 174 1.49 -3.36 29.12
CA GLU A 174 0.33 -3.39 29.99
C GLU A 174 0.10 -2.06 30.74
N LYS A 175 -1.16 -1.79 31.06
CA LYS A 175 -1.53 -0.67 31.93
C LYS A 175 -1.06 -0.97 33.35
N LYS A 176 -0.22 -0.11 33.93
CA LYS A 176 0.13 -0.23 35.36
C LYS A 176 -1.13 -0.06 36.20
N LEU A 177 -1.42 -1.03 37.05
CA LEU A 177 -2.49 -0.97 38.06
C LEU A 177 -2.09 0.03 39.16
N THR A 178 -2.24 1.33 38.90
CA THR A 178 -2.37 2.31 39.98
C THR A 178 -3.80 2.25 40.50
N ASN A 179 -3.98 2.40 41.82
CA ASN A 179 -5.27 2.36 42.54
C ASN A 179 -6.24 3.50 42.17
N MET A 180 -6.41 3.80 40.88
CA MET A 180 -7.37 4.75 40.37
C MET A 180 -8.60 3.96 39.90
N ARG A 181 -9.56 3.79 40.82
CA ARG A 181 -10.93 3.37 40.50
C ARG A 181 -11.54 4.40 39.54
N ALA A 182 -11.87 3.98 38.32
CA ALA A 182 -12.95 4.47 37.43
C ALA A 182 -12.58 4.23 35.95
N ALA A 183 -13.60 3.91 35.15
CA ALA A 183 -13.60 3.78 33.68
C ALA A 183 -12.87 2.55 33.09
N SER A 184 -13.37 1.35 33.39
CA SER A 184 -12.89 0.08 32.78
C SER A 184 -13.69 -0.37 31.54
N ALA A 185 -14.71 0.38 31.11
CA ALA A 185 -15.54 0.00 29.95
C ALA A 185 -15.31 0.88 28.70
N ASP A 186 -14.90 2.15 28.85
CA ASP A 186 -14.92 3.12 27.74
C ASP A 186 -13.63 3.21 26.91
N SER A 187 -12.55 2.52 27.29
CA SER A 187 -11.25 2.75 26.63
C SER A 187 -11.16 2.25 25.17
N PHE A 188 -12.06 1.39 24.71
CA PHE A 188 -12.08 0.97 23.30
C PHE A 188 -12.70 2.00 22.36
N GLU A 189 -13.53 2.93 22.85
CA GLU A 189 -14.21 3.91 21.98
C GLU A 189 -13.25 4.88 21.30
N HIS A 190 -12.02 5.02 21.81
CA HIS A 190 -11.03 5.96 21.29
C HIS A 190 -10.00 5.33 20.35
N LEU A 191 -10.04 4.03 20.08
CA LEU A 191 -9.06 3.38 19.22
C LEU A 191 -9.55 3.38 17.76
N ALA A 192 -8.76 3.97 16.87
CA ALA A 192 -9.02 3.88 15.43
C ALA A 192 -8.98 2.40 14.95
N PRO A 193 -9.89 1.98 14.05
CA PRO A 193 -9.91 0.62 13.55
C PRO A 193 -8.63 0.29 12.78
N SER A 194 -8.06 -0.90 13.03
CA SER A 194 -6.88 -1.39 12.32
C SER A 194 -7.16 -1.60 10.84
N ARG A 195 -6.21 -1.22 9.98
CA ARG A 195 -6.30 -1.42 8.53
C ARG A 195 -5.99 -2.87 8.17
N LYS A 196 -6.86 -3.49 7.37
CA LYS A 196 -6.64 -4.82 6.80
C LYS A 196 -5.96 -4.68 5.45
N LEU A 197 -4.71 -5.14 5.37
CA LEU A 197 -3.97 -5.16 4.12
C LEU A 197 -4.37 -6.38 3.28
N THR A 198 -4.55 -6.16 1.98
CA THR A 198 -4.63 -7.22 0.99
C THR A 198 -3.22 -7.64 0.55
N LEU A 199 -3.11 -8.79 -0.13
CA LEU A 199 -1.82 -9.29 -0.63
C LEU A 199 -1.15 -8.37 -1.67
N GLU A 200 -1.93 -7.50 -2.33
CA GLU A 200 -1.45 -6.58 -3.37
C GLU A 200 -0.96 -5.23 -2.80
N GLU A 201 -1.39 -4.90 -1.57
CA GLU A 201 -1.01 -3.67 -0.85
C GLU A 201 0.33 -3.81 -0.12
#